data_AF-A0A8S1RL94-F1
#
_entry.id   AF-A0A8S1RL94-F1
#
_cell.length_a   1.000
_cell.length_b   1.000
_cell.length_c   1.000
_cell.angle_alpha   90.00
_cell.angle_beta   90.00
_cell.angle_gamma   90.00
#
_symmetry.space_group_name_H-M   'P 1'
#
loop_
_entity.id
_entity.type
_entity.pdbx_description
1 polymer ?
#
loop_
_entity_poly.entity_id
_entity_poly.type
_entity_poly.pdbx_seq_one_letter_code
_entity_poly.pdbx_strand_id
1 'polypeptide(L)'
;MYCKYNEKELKQIGGGFYDEEGNEKKIGKWVELDDKNYDQKQFTYNGEYNVNGRKVGRWDTMYCKYNEKELKQIGGGFYDEEGNEKKIGKWVELDKNYDQKQFTYNGEYNVNGRKVGRWDTMYCKYNEKELKQMQILISIFQQLVVVDFMIKMEIRQRLESGQNQIKNLITIIRSYIVENIIQIV
;
A
#
# COMPACT_ATOMS: atom_id res chain seq x y z
N MET A 1 -29.35 -38.88 12.23
CA MET A 1 -27.93 -39.11 11.89
C MET A 1 -27.12 -38.21 12.79
N TYR A 2 -26.58 -38.73 13.89
CA TYR A 2 -25.82 -37.96 14.85
C TYR A 2 -24.40 -37.75 14.30
N CYS A 3 -23.98 -36.50 14.11
CA CYS A 3 -22.59 -36.19 13.80
C CYS A 3 -21.74 -36.60 15.01
N LYS A 4 -20.94 -37.65 14.85
CA LYS A 4 -19.86 -38.02 15.77
C LYS A 4 -18.92 -36.82 15.90
N TYR A 5 -18.93 -36.19 17.06
CA TYR A 5 -17.85 -35.31 17.51
C TYR A 5 -16.62 -36.19 17.71
N ASN A 6 -15.76 -36.27 16.70
CA ASN A 6 -14.39 -36.67 16.95
C ASN A 6 -13.77 -35.61 17.87
N GLU A 7 -13.16 -36.03 18.97
CA GLU A 7 -12.41 -35.19 19.91
C GLU A 7 -11.37 -34.37 19.12
N LYS A 8 -11.74 -33.16 18.73
CA LYS A 8 -10.79 -32.15 18.27
C LYS A 8 -10.22 -31.50 19.53
N GLU A 9 -8.91 -31.65 19.73
CA GLU A 9 -8.18 -30.82 20.69
C GLU A 9 -8.47 -29.34 20.37
N LEU A 10 -9.11 -28.64 21.32
CA LEU A 10 -9.36 -27.22 21.20
C LEU A 10 -8.05 -26.48 21.45
N LYS A 11 -7.56 -25.77 20.45
CA LYS A 11 -6.38 -24.91 20.57
C LYS A 11 -6.81 -23.48 20.87
N GLN A 12 -6.30 -22.90 21.95
CA GLN A 12 -6.45 -21.47 22.22
C GLN A 12 -5.62 -20.67 21.20
N ILE A 13 -6.28 -19.78 20.47
CA ILE A 13 -5.67 -18.93 19.44
C ILE A 13 -5.82 -17.43 19.73
N GLY A 14 -6.50 -17.07 20.82
CA GLY A 14 -6.79 -15.70 21.21
C GLY A 14 -7.21 -15.62 22.67
N GLY A 15 -7.22 -14.40 23.20
CA GLY A 15 -7.66 -14.09 24.56
C GLY A 15 -6.68 -13.22 25.34
N GLY A 16 -7.12 -12.87 26.53
CA GLY A 16 -6.40 -12.08 27.53
C GLY A 16 -7.28 -11.94 28.77
N PHE A 17 -6.94 -10.99 29.65
CA PHE A 17 -7.67 -10.77 30.89
C PHE A 17 -8.57 -9.53 30.78
N TYR A 18 -9.75 -9.63 31.38
CA TYR A 18 -10.62 -8.48 31.63
C TYR A 18 -10.38 -7.95 33.06
N ASP A 19 -10.81 -6.72 33.31
CA ASP A 19 -10.83 -6.15 34.64
C ASP A 19 -11.75 -6.93 35.60
N GLU A 20 -11.32 -7.04 36.86
CA GLU A 20 -12.09 -7.74 37.90
C GLU A 20 -13.35 -6.97 38.33
N GLU A 21 -13.41 -5.68 37.99
CA GLU A 21 -14.57 -4.81 38.25
C GLU A 21 -15.78 -5.14 37.36
N GLY A 22 -15.60 -5.97 36.31
CA GLY A 22 -16.68 -6.40 35.44
C GLY A 22 -17.15 -5.33 34.45
N ASN A 23 -16.30 -4.34 34.11
CA ASN A 23 -16.62 -3.33 33.10
C ASN A 23 -16.30 -3.78 31.67
N GLU A 24 -15.94 -5.06 31.49
CA GLU A 24 -15.53 -5.64 30.21
C GLU A 24 -14.28 -4.96 29.62
N LYS A 25 -13.42 -4.38 30.47
CA LYS A 25 -12.18 -3.73 30.00
C LYS A 25 -11.07 -4.74 29.87
N LYS A 26 -10.48 -4.83 28.68
CA LYS A 26 -9.27 -5.63 28.42
C LYS A 26 -8.10 -5.03 29.19
N ILE A 27 -7.33 -5.86 29.91
CA ILE A 27 -6.12 -5.44 30.63
C ILE A 27 -4.96 -6.39 30.34
N GLY A 28 -3.74 -5.87 30.38
CA GLY A 28 -2.51 -6.63 30.18
C GLY A 28 -2.40 -7.19 28.76
N LYS A 29 -1.74 -8.35 28.63
CA LYS A 29 -1.45 -8.96 27.33
C LYS A 29 -2.70 -9.56 26.68
N TRP A 30 -2.84 -9.30 25.39
CA TRP A 30 -3.95 -9.76 24.57
C TRP A 30 -3.50 -10.29 23.22
N VAL A 31 -4.22 -11.31 22.76
CA VAL A 31 -4.19 -11.82 21.40
C VAL A 31 -5.60 -11.65 20.81
N GLU A 32 -5.76 -10.66 19.94
CA GLU A 32 -7.03 -10.38 19.26
C GLU A 32 -7.10 -11.14 17.94
N LEU A 33 -8.28 -11.68 17.62
CA LEU A 33 -8.55 -12.30 16.34
C LEU A 33 -9.15 -11.25 15.39
N ASP A 34 -8.75 -11.27 14.12
CA ASP A 34 -9.41 -10.44 13.11
C ASP A 34 -10.82 -10.98 12.82
N ASP A 35 -11.83 -10.12 12.89
CA ASP A 35 -13.23 -10.50 12.62
C ASP A 35 -13.46 -10.96 11.18
N LYS A 36 -12.53 -10.65 10.27
CA LYS A 36 -12.60 -11.06 8.86
C LYS A 36 -11.99 -12.43 8.60
N ASN A 37 -11.86 -13.29 9.62
CA ASN A 37 -11.42 -14.69 9.53
C ASN A 37 -12.42 -15.58 8.75
N TYR A 38 -12.73 -15.20 7.52
CA TYR A 38 -13.41 -16.02 6.52
C TYR A 38 -12.33 -16.72 5.70
N ASP A 39 -12.42 -18.04 5.56
CA ASP A 39 -11.62 -18.87 4.65
C ASP A 39 -10.14 -19.13 5.02
N GLN A 40 -9.91 -19.86 6.13
CA GLN A 40 -8.68 -20.62 6.35
C GLN A 40 -7.40 -19.77 6.55
N LYS A 41 -7.56 -18.51 6.94
CA LYS A 41 -6.45 -17.63 7.31
C LYS A 41 -6.73 -17.04 8.69
N GLN A 42 -5.69 -16.91 9.47
CA GLN A 42 -5.77 -16.41 10.83
C GLN A 42 -4.84 -15.21 10.96
N PHE A 43 -5.43 -14.04 11.12
CA PHE A 43 -4.72 -12.85 11.58
C PHE A 43 -4.94 -12.70 13.08
N THR A 44 -3.83 -12.50 13.81
CA THR A 44 -3.90 -12.09 15.21
C THR A 44 -3.17 -10.78 15.44
N TYR A 45 -3.68 -9.98 16.37
CA TYR A 45 -3.03 -8.77 16.85
C TYR A 45 -2.61 -8.99 18.30
N ASN A 46 -1.31 -8.97 18.53
CA ASN A 46 -0.71 -9.29 19.81
C ASN A 46 -0.17 -8.01 20.43
N GLY A 47 -0.58 -7.70 21.65
CA GLY A 47 -0.08 -6.50 22.33
C GLY A 47 -0.64 -6.39 23.74
N GLU A 48 -0.61 -5.17 24.26
CA GLU A 48 -0.98 -4.90 25.64
C GLU A 48 -2.01 -3.78 25.75
N TYR A 49 -2.93 -3.96 26.69
CA TYR A 49 -3.89 -2.97 27.15
C TYR A 49 -3.51 -2.45 28.53
N ASN A 50 -3.60 -1.15 28.72
CA ASN A 50 -3.46 -0.54 30.04
C ASN A 50 -4.71 -0.78 30.91
N VAL A 51 -4.65 -0.34 32.18
CA VAL A 51 -5.76 -0.45 33.15
C VAL A 51 -7.05 0.24 32.72
N ASN A 52 -6.99 1.16 31.75
CA ASN A 52 -8.15 1.86 31.21
C ASN A 52 -8.74 1.18 29.96
N GLY A 53 -8.24 0.00 29.57
CA GLY A 53 -8.71 -0.71 28.39
C GLY A 53 -8.20 -0.14 27.08
N ARG A 54 -7.06 0.55 27.07
CA ARG A 54 -6.48 1.19 25.88
C ARG A 54 -5.20 0.50 25.43
N LYS A 55 -5.01 0.36 24.11
CA LYS A 55 -3.78 -0.21 23.54
C LYS A 55 -2.57 0.68 23.86
N VAL A 56 -1.51 0.06 24.37
CA VAL A 56 -0.24 0.71 24.70
C VAL A 56 0.94 -0.12 24.20
N GLY A 57 2.10 0.53 24.06
CA GLY A 57 3.35 -0.12 23.74
C GLY A 57 3.34 -0.88 22.41
N ARG A 58 4.09 -2.00 22.36
CA ARG A 58 4.30 -2.79 21.14
C ARG A 58 3.04 -3.60 20.77
N TRP A 59 2.64 -3.48 19.51
CA TRP A 59 1.60 -4.30 18.90
C TRP A 59 2.11 -4.95 17.62
N ASP A 60 1.98 -6.27 17.54
CA ASP A 60 2.42 -7.08 16.41
C ASP A 60 1.24 -7.70 15.68
N THR A 61 1.28 -7.66 14.34
CA THR A 61 0.32 -8.39 13.52
C THR A 61 0.94 -9.68 13.04
N MET A 62 0.32 -10.78 13.43
CA MET A 62 0.72 -12.13 13.07
C MET A 62 -0.21 -12.69 12.01
N TYR A 63 0.34 -13.50 11.13
CA TYR A 63 -0.40 -14.21 10.09
C TYR A 63 -0.01 -15.66 10.05
N CYS A 64 -1.03 -16.51 10.00
CA CYS A 64 -0.88 -17.94 9.80
C CYS A 64 -1.80 -18.38 8.66
N LYS A 65 -1.22 -19.09 7.69
CA LYS A 65 -1.98 -19.76 6.63
C LYS A 65 -2.35 -21.15 7.12
N TYR A 66 -3.55 -21.65 6.83
CA TYR A 66 -4.04 -22.95 7.32
C TYR A 66 -3.08 -24.15 7.13
N ASN A 67 -2.27 -24.15 6.07
CA ASN A 67 -1.29 -25.21 5.78
C ASN A 67 0.11 -24.95 6.36
N GLU A 68 0.34 -23.77 6.94
CA GLU A 68 1.59 -23.39 7.60
C GLU A 68 1.41 -23.56 9.11
N LYS A 69 2.38 -24.21 9.77
CA LYS A 69 2.34 -24.38 11.24
C LYS A 69 2.88 -23.16 11.99
N GLU A 70 3.59 -22.26 11.29
CA GLU A 70 4.29 -21.13 11.89
C GLU A 70 3.51 -19.83 11.71
N LEU A 71 3.33 -19.11 12.83
CA LEU A 71 2.86 -17.73 12.83
C LEU A 71 4.00 -16.81 12.40
N LYS A 72 3.75 -15.98 11.39
CA LYS A 72 4.71 -15.00 10.90
C LYS A 72 4.27 -13.60 11.30
N GLN A 73 5.18 -12.83 11.86
CA GLN A 73 4.96 -11.41 12.04
C GLN A 73 5.03 -10.71 10.68
N ILE A 74 3.97 -10.00 10.32
CA ILE A 74 3.81 -9.33 9.01
C ILE A 74 3.53 -7.85 9.14
N GLY A 75 3.31 -7.37 10.36
CA GLY A 75 2.97 -5.99 10.65
C GLY A 75 3.17 -5.65 12.11
N GLY A 76 2.93 -4.39 12.44
CA GLY A 76 2.97 -3.90 13.80
C GLY A 76 3.71 -2.58 13.96
N GLY A 77 3.73 -2.11 15.20
CA GLY A 77 4.36 -0.86 15.60
C GLY A 77 4.08 -0.56 17.07
N PHE A 78 4.18 0.70 17.45
CA PHE A 78 3.99 1.14 18.82
C PHE A 78 2.81 2.10 18.96
N TYR A 79 1.99 1.88 19.98
CA TYR A 79 1.04 2.88 20.48
C TYR A 79 1.70 3.71 21.58
N ASP A 80 1.17 4.90 21.83
CA ASP A 80 1.63 5.75 22.94
C ASP A 80 1.36 5.10 24.30
N GLU A 81 2.28 5.31 25.24
CA GLU A 81 2.17 4.80 26.61
C GLU A 81 1.12 5.56 27.45
N GLU A 82 0.69 6.75 27.00
CA GLU A 82 -0.35 7.52 27.69
C GLU A 82 -1.75 6.90 27.52
N GLY A 83 -1.90 5.92 26.62
CA GLY A 83 -3.17 5.22 26.42
C GLY A 83 -4.16 5.99 25.55
N ASN A 84 -3.71 6.88 24.69
CA ASN A 84 -4.57 7.57 23.72
C ASN A 84 -4.81 6.74 22.44
N GLU A 85 -4.22 5.56 22.34
CA GLU A 85 -4.27 4.67 21.16
C GLU A 85 -3.75 5.35 19.88
N LYS A 86 -2.82 6.29 20.04
CA LYS A 86 -2.10 6.93 18.95
C LYS A 86 -0.92 6.06 18.56
N LYS A 87 -0.88 5.68 17.28
CA LYS A 87 0.31 5.07 16.68
C LYS A 87 1.46 6.07 16.72
N ILE A 88 2.64 5.63 17.15
CA ILE A 88 3.86 6.43 17.19
C ILE A 88 5.04 5.67 16.58
N GLY A 89 6.01 6.41 16.06
CA GLY A 89 7.24 5.85 15.50
C GLY A 89 6.98 4.98 14.29
N LYS A 90 7.84 3.98 14.07
CA LYS A 90 7.80 3.14 12.87
C LYS A 90 6.66 2.13 12.92
N TRP A 91 5.97 2.01 11.79
CA TRP A 91 4.85 1.10 11.59
C TRP A 91 4.95 0.36 10.28
N VAL A 92 4.52 -0.90 10.33
CA VAL A 92 4.25 -1.74 9.16
C VAL A 92 2.75 -1.99 9.15
N GLU A 93 2.03 -1.36 8.22
CA GLU A 93 0.59 -1.50 8.06
C GLU A 93 0.24 -2.45 6.92
N LEU A 94 -0.82 -3.22 7.10
CA LEU A 94 -1.31 -4.14 6.07
C LEU A 94 -2.23 -3.41 5.10
N ASP A 95 -2.12 -3.71 3.81
CA ASP A 95 -3.12 -3.30 2.83
C ASP A 95 -4.48 -3.90 3.17
N LYS A 96 -5.56 -3.20 2.83
CA LYS A 96 -6.93 -3.67 3.06
C LYS A 96 -7.21 -5.03 2.40
N ASN A 97 -6.49 -5.33 1.31
CA ASN A 97 -6.56 -6.59 0.59
C ASN A 97 -5.26 -7.39 0.76
N TYR A 98 -4.61 -7.31 1.92
CA TYR A 98 -3.38 -8.06 2.20
C TYR A 98 -3.55 -9.55 1.90
N ASP A 99 -4.73 -10.12 2.13
CA ASP A 99 -5.04 -11.50 1.80
C ASP A 99 -4.84 -11.90 0.34
N GLN A 100 -5.03 -10.96 -0.57
CA GLN A 100 -4.92 -11.16 -2.02
C GLN A 100 -3.58 -10.67 -2.54
N LYS A 101 -3.17 -9.49 -2.09
CA LYS A 101 -2.04 -8.74 -2.66
C LYS A 101 -0.78 -8.77 -1.81
N GLN A 102 -0.91 -9.08 -0.52
CA GLN A 102 0.17 -9.14 0.44
C GLN A 102 1.08 -7.90 0.42
N PHE A 103 0.50 -6.71 0.33
CA PHE A 103 1.25 -5.46 0.41
C PHE A 103 1.27 -4.92 1.84
N THR A 104 2.43 -4.46 2.29
CA THR A 104 2.58 -3.65 3.50
C THR A 104 2.94 -2.21 3.15
N TYR A 105 2.59 -1.31 4.06
CA TYR A 105 2.99 0.09 4.03
C TYR A 105 3.88 0.37 5.22
N ASN A 106 5.14 0.71 4.94
CA ASN A 106 6.15 0.96 5.95
C ASN A 106 6.37 2.46 6.06
N GLY A 107 6.25 3.01 7.25
CA GLY A 107 6.50 4.42 7.47
C GLY A 107 6.50 4.79 8.94
N GLU A 108 6.32 6.07 9.21
CA GLU A 108 6.41 6.61 10.56
C GLU A 108 5.20 7.46 10.92
N TYR A 109 4.77 7.35 12.17
CA TYR A 109 3.79 8.21 12.80
C TYR A 109 4.49 9.15 13.79
N ASN A 110 4.06 10.41 13.81
CA ASN A 110 4.51 11.35 14.83
C ASN A 110 3.77 11.14 16.16
N VAL A 111 4.17 11.88 17.20
CA VAL A 111 3.55 11.85 18.54
C VAL A 111 2.06 12.21 18.57
N ASN A 112 1.54 12.83 17.51
CA ASN A 112 0.12 13.17 17.37
C ASN A 112 -0.68 12.08 16.62
N GLY A 113 -0.08 10.93 16.31
CA GLY A 113 -0.75 9.85 15.58
C GLY A 113 -0.92 10.12 14.09
N ARG A 114 -0.15 11.04 13.49
CA ARG A 114 -0.24 11.36 12.07
C ARG A 114 0.93 10.76 11.29
N LYS A 115 0.63 10.18 10.12
CA LYS A 115 1.65 9.73 9.17
C LYS A 115 2.56 10.89 8.77
N VAL A 116 3.86 10.67 8.85
CA VAL A 116 4.89 11.65 8.48
C VAL A 116 5.97 10.99 7.64
N GLY A 117 6.72 11.82 6.91
CA GLY A 117 7.84 11.37 6.10
C GLY A 117 7.43 10.48 4.92
N ARG A 118 8.37 9.62 4.51
CA ARG A 118 8.20 8.69 3.39
C ARG A 118 7.47 7.44 3.85
N TRP A 119 6.52 6.99 3.02
CA TRP A 119 5.81 5.73 3.19
C TRP A 119 6.08 4.82 2.00
N ASP A 120 6.68 3.66 2.25
CA ASP A 120 7.08 2.71 1.23
C ASP A 120 6.07 1.56 1.15
N THR A 121 5.62 1.26 -0.07
CA THR A 121 4.80 0.08 -0.35
C THR A 121 5.71 -1.11 -0.59
N MET A 122 5.60 -2.14 0.23
CA MET A 122 6.41 -3.34 0.18
C MET A 122 5.54 -4.54 -0.19
N TYR A 123 6.03 -5.39 -1.08
CA TYR A 123 5.36 -6.65 -1.42
C TYR A 123 5.90 -7.78 -0.54
N CYS A 124 5.00 -8.41 0.21
CA CYS A 124 5.29 -9.52 1.11
C CYS A 124 4.85 -10.83 0.47
N LYS A 125 5.48 -11.30 -0.62
CA LYS A 125 5.29 -12.71 -1.01
C LYS A 125 6.54 -13.44 -1.47
N TYR A 126 6.74 -14.56 -0.80
CA TYR A 126 7.54 -15.72 -1.15
C TYR A 126 7.23 -16.25 -2.57
N ASN A 127 8.18 -16.11 -3.49
CA ASN A 127 8.91 -17.15 -4.25
C ASN A 127 9.73 -16.33 -5.27
N GLU A 128 11.05 -16.52 -5.36
CA GLU A 128 11.94 -15.70 -6.23
C GLU A 128 11.39 -15.49 -7.65
N LYS A 129 10.70 -16.50 -8.18
CA LYS A 129 10.12 -16.49 -9.53
C LYS A 129 9.02 -15.43 -9.72
N GLU A 130 8.09 -15.30 -8.76
CA GLU A 130 7.02 -14.29 -8.85
C GLU A 130 7.58 -12.87 -8.67
N LEU A 131 8.60 -12.74 -7.82
CA LEU A 131 9.29 -11.47 -7.59
C LEU A 131 10.06 -11.02 -8.84
N LYS A 132 10.76 -11.95 -9.52
CA LYS A 132 11.40 -11.70 -10.82
C LYS A 132 10.36 -11.32 -11.88
N GLN A 133 9.19 -11.97 -11.92
CA GLN A 133 8.11 -11.61 -12.86
C GLN A 133 7.56 -10.20 -12.60
N MET A 134 7.32 -9.84 -11.34
CA MET A 134 6.89 -8.47 -10.98
C MET A 134 7.95 -7.42 -11.32
N GLN A 135 9.23 -7.70 -11.05
CA GLN A 135 10.33 -6.79 -11.42
C GLN A 135 10.41 -6.59 -12.94
N ILE A 136 10.24 -7.65 -13.73
CA ILE A 136 10.15 -7.55 -15.19
C ILE A 136 8.97 -6.67 -15.61
N LEU A 137 7.78 -6.88 -15.02
CA LEU A 137 6.60 -6.06 -15.33
C LEU A 137 6.80 -4.57 -15.00
N ILE A 138 7.40 -4.26 -13.85
CA ILE A 138 7.71 -2.88 -13.45
C ILE A 138 8.71 -2.25 -14.43
N SER A 139 9.75 -2.98 -14.83
CA SER A 139 10.75 -2.51 -15.80
C SER A 139 10.12 -2.22 -17.17
N ILE A 140 9.25 -3.10 -17.65
CA ILE A 140 8.50 -2.89 -18.91
C ILE A 140 7.61 -1.65 -18.81
N PHE A 141 6.90 -1.47 -17.69
CA PHE A 141 6.04 -0.30 -17.50
C PHE A 141 6.84 1.01 -17.52
N GLN A 142 8.00 1.05 -16.86
CA GLN A 142 8.89 2.21 -16.89
C GLN A 142 9.40 2.51 -18.31
N GLN A 143 9.77 1.49 -19.07
CA GLN A 143 10.19 1.65 -20.47
C GLN A 143 9.04 2.18 -21.34
N LEU A 144 7.82 1.68 -21.17
CA LEU A 144 6.65 2.16 -21.90
C LEU A 144 6.35 3.63 -21.64
N VAL A 145 6.50 4.10 -20.39
CA VAL A 145 6.33 5.52 -20.04
C VAL A 145 7.37 6.39 -20.76
N VAL A 146 8.63 5.93 -20.85
CA VAL A 146 9.69 6.65 -21.57
C VAL A 146 9.41 6.67 -23.08
N VAL A 147 8.97 5.55 -23.66
CA VAL A 147 8.63 5.48 -25.09
C VAL A 147 7.45 6.40 -25.43
N ASP A 148 6.39 6.39 -24.62
CA ASP A 148 5.26 7.31 -24.78
C ASP A 148 5.71 8.79 -24.74
N PHE A 149 6.59 9.13 -23.79
CA PHE A 149 7.17 10.46 -23.70
C PHE A 149 7.96 10.85 -24.97
N MET A 150 8.80 9.95 -25.48
CA MET A 150 9.60 10.17 -26.69
C MET A 150 8.72 10.36 -27.94
N ILE A 151 7.69 9.54 -28.11
CA ILE A 151 6.73 9.65 -29.22
C ILE A 151 6.01 11.00 -29.18
N LYS A 152 5.55 11.42 -28.00
CA LYS A 152 4.91 12.74 -27.81
C LYS A 152 5.84 13.90 -28.17
N MET A 153 7.13 13.78 -27.83
CA MET A 153 8.13 14.79 -28.16
C MET A 153 8.38 14.88 -29.67
N GLU A 154 8.54 13.75 -30.36
CA GLU A 154 8.76 13.70 -31.82
C GLU A 154 7.56 14.24 -32.59
N ILE A 155 6.33 13.86 -32.19
CA ILE A 155 5.09 14.38 -32.79
C ILE A 155 5.03 15.91 -32.66
N ARG A 156 5.42 16.45 -31.50
CA ARG A 156 5.45 17.91 -31.26
C ARG A 156 6.46 18.59 -32.20
N GLN A 157 7.67 18.05 -32.33
CA GLN A 157 8.69 18.62 -33.22
C GLN A 157 8.25 18.64 -34.69
N ARG A 158 7.64 17.54 -35.17
CA ARG A 158 7.10 17.48 -36.55
C ARG A 158 5.98 18.49 -36.77
N LEU A 159 5.09 18.67 -35.79
CA LEU A 159 4.03 19.66 -35.85
C LEU A 159 4.59 21.09 -35.92
N GLU A 160 5.57 21.42 -35.07
CA GLU A 160 6.23 22.73 -35.07
C GLU A 160 6.97 23.01 -36.39
N SER A 161 7.68 22.00 -36.92
CA SER A 161 8.34 22.10 -38.23
C SER A 161 7.34 22.36 -39.36
N GLY A 162 6.23 21.61 -39.40
CA GLY A 162 5.17 21.81 -40.39
C GLY A 162 4.52 23.19 -40.29
N GLN A 163 4.25 23.68 -39.08
CA GLN A 163 3.75 25.04 -38.85
C GLN A 163 4.73 26.11 -39.36
N ASN A 164 6.04 25.92 -39.16
CA ASN A 164 7.06 26.83 -39.65
C ASN A 164 7.15 26.83 -41.18
N GLN A 165 7.06 25.66 -41.83
CA GLN A 165 7.01 25.57 -43.29
C GLN A 165 5.81 26.31 -43.87
N ILE A 166 4.62 26.16 -43.27
CA ILE A 166 3.41 26.89 -43.67
C ILE A 166 3.58 28.40 -43.48
N LYS A 167 4.14 28.86 -42.35
CA LYS A 167 4.42 30.29 -42.11
C LYS A 167 5.38 30.87 -43.14
N ASN A 168 6.42 30.12 -43.54
CA ASN A 168 7.36 30.54 -44.56
C ASN A 168 6.69 30.67 -45.94
N LEU A 169 5.88 29.68 -46.33
CA LEU A 169 5.08 29.72 -47.57
C LEU A 169 4.14 30.94 -47.62
N ILE A 170 3.43 31.21 -46.53
CA ILE A 170 2.56 32.40 -46.43
C ILE A 170 3.37 33.69 -46.59
N THR A 171 4.56 33.75 -45.98
CA THR A 171 5.46 34.92 -46.10
C THR A 171 5.90 35.14 -47.55
N ILE A 172 6.30 34.07 -48.25
CA ILE A 172 6.71 34.12 -49.67
C ILE A 172 5.55 34.56 -50.57
N ILE A 173 4.36 34.00 -50.36
CA ILE A 173 3.16 34.37 -51.14
C ILE A 173 2.85 35.87 -50.94
N ARG A 174 2.95 36.36 -49.69
CA ARG A 174 2.72 37.78 -49.39
C ARG A 174 3.74 38.70 -50.07
N SER A 175 5.03 38.37 -50.04
CA SER A 175 6.06 39.21 -50.69
C SER A 175 5.83 39.29 -52.21
N TYR A 176 5.52 38.16 -52.84
CA TYR A 176 5.23 38.11 -54.27
C TYR A 176 4.01 38.96 -54.66
N ILE A 177 2.92 38.90 -53.88
CA ILE A 177 1.73 39.71 -54.13
C ILE A 177 2.06 41.21 -54.04
N VAL A 178 2.81 41.64 -53.02
CA VAL A 178 3.20 43.05 -52.84
C VAL A 178 4.06 43.54 -54.02
N GLU A 179 5.06 42.77 -54.44
CA GLU A 179 5.94 43.13 -55.56
C GLU A 179 5.18 43.30 -56.88
N ASN A 180 4.22 42.42 -57.18
CA ASN A 180 3.46 42.47 -58.43
C ASN A 180 2.35 43.54 -58.43
N ILE A 181 1.79 43.90 -57.28
CA ILE A 181 0.83 45.02 -57.19
C ILE A 181 1.53 46.36 -57.42
N ILE A 182 2.77 46.53 -56.94
CA ILE A 182 3.55 47.77 -57.14
C ILE A 182 3.91 48.00 -58.61
N GLN A 183 4.05 46.94 -59.43
CA GLN A 183 4.34 47.10 -60.86
C GLN A 183 3.14 47.49 -61.73
N ILE A 184 1.91 47.42 -61.18
CA ILE A 184 0.66 47.68 -61.93
C ILE A 184 0.10 49.10 -61.66
N VAL A 185 0.66 49.83 -60.69
CA VAL A 185 0.27 51.19 -60.29
C VAL A 185 1.31 52.20 -60.76
#